data_AF-A0A9D6L9L3-F1
#
_entry.id   AF-A0A9D6L9L3-F1
#
_cell.length_a   1.000
_cell.length_b   1.000
_cell.length_c   1.000
_cell.angle_alpha   90.00
_cell.angle_beta   90.00
_cell.angle_gamma   90.00
#
_symmetry.space_group_name_H-M   'P 1'
#
loop_
_entity.id
_entity.type
_entity.pdbx_description
1 polymer ?
#
loop_
_entity_poly.entity_id
_entity_poly.type
_entity_poly.pdbx_seq_one_letter_code
_entity_poly.pdbx_strand_id
1 'polypeptide(L)'
;KGKTYDDTFGMHFGTKHGSLVQTCVQREKGSKVPMDFVLKLDANGRVLESFIVVPSSLANCIMNSLEKDTWPRPPFAPFYGHMHLEITE
;
A
#
# COMPACT_ATOMS: atom_id res chain seq x y z
N LYS A 1 -2.34 20.20 -7.26
CA LYS A 1 -1.06 19.64 -6.74
C LYS A 1 -1.26 18.28 -6.07
N GLY A 2 -2.33 18.04 -5.28
CA GLY A 2 -2.64 16.72 -4.69
C GLY A 2 -2.95 15.62 -5.71
N LYS A 3 -3.93 15.85 -6.61
CA LYS A 3 -4.37 14.85 -7.61
C LYS A 3 -3.24 14.18 -8.41
N THR A 4 -2.25 14.97 -8.86
CA THR A 4 -1.09 14.46 -9.61
C THR A 4 -0.22 13.52 -8.78
N TYR A 5 -0.12 13.78 -7.47
CA TYR A 5 0.63 12.91 -6.58
C TYR A 5 -0.17 11.65 -6.25
N ASP A 6 -1.49 11.74 -6.05
CA ASP A 6 -2.34 10.57 -5.83
C ASP A 6 -2.26 9.58 -7.02
N ASP A 7 -2.27 10.10 -8.25
CA ASP A 7 -2.07 9.30 -9.47
C ASP A 7 -0.67 8.64 -9.49
N THR A 8 0.38 9.39 -9.11
CA THR A 8 1.76 8.88 -9.05
C THR A 8 1.92 7.80 -7.98
N PHE A 9 1.28 8.00 -6.82
CA PHE A 9 1.26 7.09 -5.69
C PHE A 9 0.56 5.78 -6.07
N GLY A 10 -0.62 5.85 -6.70
CA GLY A 10 -1.34 4.69 -7.21
C GLY A 10 -0.58 3.94 -8.30
N MET A 11 0.06 4.65 -9.23
CA MET A 11 0.89 4.05 -10.27
C MET A 11 2.12 3.34 -9.69
N HIS A 12 2.80 3.94 -8.70
CA HIS A 12 3.91 3.30 -8.00
C HIS A 12 3.46 1.99 -7.34
N PHE A 13 2.31 2.00 -6.67
CA PHE A 13 1.74 0.79 -6.10
C PHE A 13 1.49 -0.29 -7.17
N GLY A 14 0.77 0.04 -8.24
CA GLY A 14 0.42 -0.93 -9.28
C GLY A 14 1.64 -1.53 -9.99
N THR A 15 2.63 -0.69 -10.32
CA THR A 15 3.82 -1.11 -11.06
C THR A 15 4.81 -1.93 -10.23
N LYS A 16 5.00 -1.57 -8.96
CA LYS A 16 6.05 -2.16 -8.12
C LYS A 16 5.53 -3.27 -7.20
N HIS A 17 4.27 -3.20 -6.80
CA HIS A 17 3.70 -4.11 -5.80
C HIS A 17 2.66 -5.07 -6.37
N GLY A 18 2.30 -4.99 -7.66
CA GLY A 18 1.38 -5.94 -8.29
C GLY A 18 1.82 -7.41 -8.18
N SER A 19 3.09 -7.72 -8.49
CA SER A 19 3.64 -9.07 -8.35
C SER A 19 3.75 -9.53 -6.89
N LEU A 20 4.00 -8.59 -5.98
CA LEU A 20 4.04 -8.84 -4.55
C LEU A 20 2.65 -9.23 -4.01
N VAL A 21 1.61 -8.50 -4.41
CA VAL A 21 0.23 -8.83 -4.06
C VAL A 21 -0.11 -10.24 -4.55
N GLN A 22 0.22 -10.57 -5.79
CA GLN A 22 0.03 -11.93 -6.32
C GLN A 22 0.76 -12.99 -5.51
N THR A 23 2.02 -12.72 -5.13
CA THR A 23 2.82 -13.63 -4.29
C THR A 23 2.17 -13.85 -2.92
N CYS A 24 1.69 -12.78 -2.27
CA CYS A 24 0.99 -12.88 -1.00
C CYS A 24 -0.33 -13.66 -1.13
N VAL A 25 -1.10 -13.46 -2.20
CA VAL A 25 -2.34 -14.20 -2.47
C VAL A 25 -2.06 -15.70 -2.67
N GLN A 26 -0.99 -16.06 -3.37
CA GLN A 26 -0.63 -17.47 -3.57
C GLN A 26 -0.16 -18.14 -2.28
N ARG A 27 0.53 -17.39 -1.42
CA ARG A 27 1.07 -17.90 -0.15
C ARG A 27 -0.01 -18.05 0.92
N GLU A 28 -0.84 -17.03 1.08
CA GLU A 28 -1.83 -16.95 2.15
C GLU A 28 -3.15 -17.58 1.69
N LYS A 29 -3.48 -18.76 2.23
CA LYS A 29 -4.79 -19.40 2.02
C LYS A 29 -5.84 -18.70 2.87
N GLY A 30 -6.25 -17.50 2.46
CA GLY A 30 -7.18 -16.64 3.19
C GLY A 30 -8.32 -16.13 2.31
N SER A 31 -9.36 -15.60 2.96
CA SER A 31 -10.47 -14.95 2.27
C SER A 31 -9.96 -13.68 1.55
N LYS A 32 -10.30 -13.53 0.27
CA LYS A 32 -9.97 -12.38 -0.58
C LYS A 32 -10.91 -11.20 -0.30
N VAL A 33 -11.09 -10.86 0.97
CA VAL A 33 -11.89 -9.69 1.35
C VAL A 33 -11.21 -8.40 0.89
N PRO A 34 -11.98 -7.35 0.55
CA PRO A 34 -11.41 -6.03 0.32
C PRO A 34 -10.56 -5.58 1.51
N MET A 35 -9.42 -4.94 1.22
CA MET A 35 -8.48 -4.49 2.23
C MET A 35 -8.21 -3.01 2.07
N ASP A 36 -8.23 -2.30 3.20
CA ASP A 36 -7.88 -0.89 3.28
C ASP A 36 -6.59 -0.70 4.08
N PHE A 37 -5.67 0.04 3.47
CA PHE A 37 -4.36 0.36 4.00
C PHE A 37 -4.18 1.86 4.09
N VAL A 38 -3.57 2.34 5.17
CA VAL A 38 -3.15 3.74 5.30
C VAL A 38 -1.65 3.78 5.58
N LEU A 39 -0.93 4.60 4.83
CA LEU A 39 0.49 4.87 5.03
C LEU A 39 0.70 6.34 5.34
N LYS A 40 1.45 6.62 6.40
CA LYS A 40 1.96 7.96 6.72
C LYS A 40 3.40 8.06 6.23
N LEU A 41 3.65 8.98 5.30
CA LEU A 41 4.96 9.17 4.67
C LEU A 41 5.66 10.43 5.18
N ASP A 42 6.99 10.36 5.28
CA ASP A 42 7.85 11.52 5.47
C ASP A 42 8.11 12.29 4.15
N ALA A 43 8.85 13.39 4.22
CA ALA A 43 9.20 14.21 3.05
C ALA A 43 10.07 13.47 2.00
N ASN A 44 10.67 12.34 2.37
CA ASN A 44 11.50 11.52 1.50
C ASN A 44 10.72 10.32 0.91
N GLY A 45 9.43 10.16 1.24
CA GLY A 45 8.61 9.03 0.82
C GLY A 45 8.86 7.76 1.65
N ARG A 46 9.46 7.86 2.83
CA ARG A 46 9.60 6.73 3.76
C ARG A 46 8.35 6.58 4.61
N VAL A 47 7.93 5.34 4.86
CA VAL A 47 6.83 5.04 5.75
C VAL A 47 7.25 5.31 7.19
N LEU A 48 6.52 6.21 7.86
CA LEU A 48 6.65 6.51 9.28
C LEU A 48 5.72 5.62 10.12
N GLU A 49 4.47 5.48 9.66
CA GLU A 49 3.42 4.70 10.30
C GLU A 49 2.55 4.05 9.22
N SER A 50 1.99 2.89 9.56
CA SER A 50 1.08 2.13 8.72
C SER A 50 -0.12 1.69 9.54
N PHE A 51 -1.26 1.52 8.87
CA PHE A 51 -2.47 1.00 9.49
C PHE A 51 -3.21 0.09 8.50
N ILE A 52 -3.74 -1.02 9.03
CA ILE A 52 -4.62 -1.95 8.31
C ILE A 52 -5.99 -1.84 8.95
N VAL A 53 -7.02 -1.48 8.17
CA VAL A 53 -8.38 -1.31 8.70
C VAL A 53 -8.97 -2.64 9.17
N VAL A 54 -8.80 -3.70 8.37
CA VAL A 54 -9.25 -5.06 8.70
C VAL A 54 -8.04 -6.01 8.66
N PRO A 55 -7.47 -6.38 9.82
CA PRO A 55 -6.30 -7.24 9.87
C PRO A 55 -6.57 -8.65 9.33
N SER A 56 -5.66 -9.15 8.49
CA SER A 56 -5.65 -10.54 8.00
C SER A 56 -4.22 -10.96 7.65
N SER A 57 -3.95 -12.27 7.51
CA SER A 57 -2.62 -12.75 7.11
C SER A 57 -2.20 -12.19 5.75
N LEU A 58 -3.16 -12.09 4.81
CA LEU A 58 -2.94 -11.48 3.50
C LEU A 58 -2.62 -9.99 3.60
N ALA A 59 -3.39 -9.24 4.38
CA ALA A 59 -3.18 -7.81 4.60
C ALA A 59 -1.81 -7.55 5.25
N ASN A 60 -1.42 -8.37 6.23
CA ASN A 60 -0.12 -8.29 6.89
C ASN A 60 1.03 -8.61 5.92
N CYS A 61 0.87 -9.62 5.05
CA CYS A 61 1.87 -9.96 4.03
C CYS A 61 2.16 -8.78 3.09
N ILE A 62 1.09 -8.12 2.64
CA ILE A 62 1.18 -6.95 1.76
C ILE A 62 1.81 -5.79 2.53
N MET A 63 1.28 -5.42 3.69
CA MET A 63 1.73 -4.26 4.47
C MET A 63 3.21 -4.33 4.85
N ASN A 64 3.70 -5.50 5.28
CA ASN A 64 5.12 -5.71 5.59
C ASN A 64 6.08 -5.35 4.44
N SER A 65 5.58 -5.39 3.21
CA SER A 65 6.35 -5.07 2.01
C SER A 65 6.24 -3.60 1.65
N LEU A 66 5.06 -3.00 1.86
CA LEU A 66 4.81 -1.58 1.66
C LEU A 66 5.61 -0.70 2.64
N GLU A 67 5.72 -1.14 3.90
CA GLU A 67 6.50 -0.47 4.95
C GLU A 67 7.99 -0.40 4.65
N LYS A 68 8.53 -1.39 3.93
CA LYS A 68 9.95 -1.46 3.58
C LYS A 68 10.28 -0.66 2.33
N ASP A 69 9.27 -0.18 1.61
CA ASP A 69 9.49 0.53 0.36
C ASP A 69 9.79 2.02 0.57
N THR A 70 10.43 2.61 -0.44
CA THR A 70 10.51 4.06 -0.61
C THR A 70 9.51 4.48 -1.68
N TRP A 71 8.53 5.27 -1.26
CA TRP A 71 7.47 5.81 -2.09
C TRP A 71 7.94 7.08 -2.81
N PRO A 72 7.22 7.54 -3.86
CA PRO A 72 7.47 8.83 -4.47
C PRO A 72 7.49 9.94 -3.41
N ARG A 73 8.30 10.98 -3.60
CA ARG A 73 8.37 12.07 -2.62
C ARG A 73 7.05 12.86 -2.62
N PRO A 74 6.35 12.99 -1.48
CA PRO A 74 5.09 13.70 -1.43
C PRO A 74 5.26 15.22 -1.53
N PRO A 75 4.24 15.96 -1.98
CA PRO A 75 4.28 17.42 -2.08
C PRO A 75 4.27 18.13 -0.72
N PHE A 76 3.91 17.43 0.36
CA PHE A 76 3.92 17.89 1.74
C PHE A 76 4.19 16.71 2.68
N ALA A 77 4.64 17.00 3.90
CA ALA A 77 4.88 15.98 4.93
C ALA A 77 4.27 16.41 6.28
N PRO A 78 3.66 15.49 7.05
CA PRO A 78 3.40 14.11 6.68
C PRO A 78 2.33 13.99 5.58
N PHE A 79 2.49 13.02 4.69
CA PHE A 79 1.47 12.67 3.70
C PHE A 79 0.76 11.39 4.11
N TYR A 80 -0.56 11.36 3.99
CA TYR A 80 -1.37 10.17 4.28
C TYR A 80 -1.92 9.60 2.98
N GLY A 81 -1.41 8.42 2.59
CA GLY A 81 -1.90 7.67 1.45
C GLY A 81 -2.86 6.60 1.90
N HIS A 82 -4.07 6.58 1.35
CA HIS A 82 -5.03 5.49 1.51
C HIS A 82 -5.03 4.64 0.24
N MET A 83 -5.06 3.33 0.42
CA MET A 83 -5.18 2.36 -0.65
C MET A 83 -6.32 1.40 -0.33
N HIS A 84 -7.20 1.24 -1.30
CA HIS A 84 -8.24 0.22 -1.30
C HIS A 84 -7.84 -0.86 -2.30
N LEU A 85 -7.74 -2.10 -1.84
CA LEU A 85 -7.39 -3.25 -2.66
C LEU A 85 -8.54 -4.26 -2.70
N GLU A 86 -9.05 -4.50 -3.89
CA GLU A 86 -9.98 -5.57 -4.19
C GLU A 86 -9.26 -6.64 -5.03
N ILE A 87 -9.33 -7.89 -4.59
CA ILE A 87 -8.70 -9.01 -5.28
C ILE A 87 -9.81 -9.84 -5.90
N THR A 88 -10.05 -9.63 -7.19
CA THR A 88 -11.00 -10.43 -7.97
C THR A 88 -10.36 -11.77 -8.35
N GLU A 89 -11.20 -12.81 -8.49
CA GLU A 89 -10.76 -14.13 -8.99
C GLU A 89 -10.40 -14.10 -10.47
#